data_AF-E9RJZ8-F1
#
_entry.id   AF-E9RJZ8-F1
#
_cell.length_a   1.000
_cell.length_b   1.000
_cell.length_c   1.000
_cell.angle_alpha   90.00
_cell.angle_beta   90.00
_cell.angle_gamma   90.00
#
_symmetry.space_group_name_H-M   'P 1'
#
loop_
_entity.id
_entity.type
_entity.pdbx_description
1 polymer ?
#
loop_
_entity_poly.entity_id
_entity_poly.type
_entity_poly.pdbx_seq_one_letter_code
_entity_poly.pdbx_strand_id
1 'polypeptide(L)'
;VHVGYPFQVNAISSWVDKALAKMGFPEAQGFSNGNLLGRSYITHTINPYTRRRETASSSYLREALMESNNLNIFTRTLVKQILFDDQNHATGVTVSTDGFEWQIGAKREVILSAGVMRSPQLLMVSGIGPKDHLDRLGIPVRSDLSGVGQNMQDTIILGPTVPVKVESHSQLMGNKETLPRAIREYNEQRQGLLTNPGQDYFAFEKHQPGMLKESTAADIDAAFPDDWPTFSYIALDDTFVPQYDGKNYFSMSAALMTPFSRGTVTINSNDTANPPI
;
A
#
# COMPACT_ATOMS: atom_id res chain seq x y z
N VAL A 1 -16.89 4.94 1.46
CA VAL A 1 -15.74 4.92 0.54
C VAL A 1 -16.24 4.60 -0.86
N HIS A 2 -15.88 5.42 -1.85
CA HIS A 2 -16.19 5.12 -3.24
C HIS A 2 -15.01 4.46 -3.96
N VAL A 3 -15.35 3.57 -4.89
CA VAL A 3 -14.42 2.87 -5.77
C VAL A 3 -15.00 2.95 -7.18
N GLY A 4 -14.16 3.19 -8.17
CA GLY A 4 -14.60 3.35 -9.56
C GLY A 4 -13.45 3.28 -10.55
N TYR A 5 -13.78 3.14 -11.82
CA TYR A 5 -12.79 3.21 -12.89
C TYR A 5 -12.30 4.66 -13.07
N PRO A 6 -11.04 4.85 -13.49
CA PRO A 6 -10.56 6.15 -13.94
C PRO A 6 -11.48 6.69 -15.04
N PHE A 7 -11.66 8.01 -15.09
CA PHE A 7 -12.48 8.61 -16.14
C PHE A 7 -11.87 8.41 -17.53
N GLN A 8 -10.55 8.48 -17.62
CA GLN A 8 -9.79 8.23 -18.83
C GLN A 8 -8.93 6.98 -18.64
N VAL A 9 -9.03 6.03 -19.56
CA VAL A 9 -8.15 4.86 -19.60
C VAL A 9 -6.82 5.21 -20.27
N ASN A 10 -5.76 4.53 -19.85
CA ASN A 10 -4.43 4.68 -20.42
C ASN A 10 -4.41 4.16 -21.85
N ALA A 11 -3.75 4.90 -22.74
CA ALA A 11 -3.73 4.57 -24.17
C ALA A 11 -3.14 3.17 -24.44
N ILE A 12 -2.16 2.75 -23.63
CA ILE A 12 -1.48 1.46 -23.77
C ILE A 12 -2.35 0.26 -23.33
N SER A 13 -3.30 0.45 -22.42
CA SER A 13 -4.02 -0.65 -21.76
C SER A 13 -4.89 -1.47 -22.72
N SER A 14 -5.46 -0.84 -23.74
CA SER A 14 -6.19 -1.55 -24.81
C SER A 14 -5.29 -2.47 -25.67
N TRP A 15 -4.00 -2.18 -25.76
CA TRP A 15 -3.01 -3.04 -26.42
C TRP A 15 -2.55 -4.17 -25.52
N VAL A 16 -2.40 -3.90 -24.22
CA VAL A 16 -2.11 -4.91 -23.20
C VAL A 16 -3.21 -5.96 -23.15
N ASP A 17 -4.48 -5.54 -23.16
CA ASP A 17 -5.65 -6.42 -23.21
C ASP A 17 -5.55 -7.44 -24.36
N LYS A 18 -5.29 -6.95 -25.57
CA LYS A 18 -5.11 -7.79 -26.78
C LYS A 18 -3.91 -8.71 -26.67
N ALA A 19 -2.80 -8.24 -26.11
CA ALA A 19 -1.58 -9.02 -25.95
C ALA A 19 -1.81 -10.20 -24.98
N LEU A 20 -2.38 -9.92 -23.80
CA LEU A 20 -2.70 -10.94 -22.80
C LEU A 20 -3.77 -11.92 -23.31
N ALA A 21 -4.78 -11.44 -24.04
CA ALA A 21 -5.76 -12.31 -24.70
C ALA A 21 -5.08 -13.31 -25.65
N LYS A 22 -4.13 -12.84 -26.46
CA LYS A 22 -3.37 -13.70 -27.39
C LYS A 22 -2.43 -14.68 -26.65
N MET A 23 -2.00 -14.33 -25.45
CA MET A 23 -1.24 -15.22 -24.56
C MET A 23 -2.12 -16.23 -23.81
N GLY A 24 -3.45 -16.17 -24.00
CA GLY A 24 -4.39 -17.13 -23.41
C GLY A 24 -4.95 -16.72 -22.04
N PHE A 25 -4.72 -15.49 -21.59
CA PHE A 25 -5.31 -15.01 -20.34
C PHE A 25 -6.84 -14.84 -20.51
N PRO A 26 -7.65 -15.51 -19.67
CA PRO A 26 -9.10 -15.36 -19.72
C PRO A 26 -9.51 -13.95 -19.30
N GLU A 27 -10.63 -13.47 -19.82
CA GLU A 27 -11.21 -12.20 -19.37
C GLU A 27 -11.82 -12.37 -17.98
N ALA A 28 -11.44 -11.49 -17.05
CA ALA A 28 -12.01 -11.41 -15.72
C ALA A 28 -13.09 -10.31 -15.67
N GLN A 29 -14.13 -10.50 -14.87
CA GLN A 29 -15.19 -9.50 -14.66
C GLN A 29 -14.78 -8.51 -13.54
N GLY A 30 -13.61 -7.90 -13.69
CA GLY A 30 -12.93 -7.21 -12.59
C GLY A 30 -12.47 -8.18 -11.49
N PHE A 31 -11.92 -7.62 -10.41
CA PHE A 31 -11.29 -8.38 -9.33
C PHE A 31 -11.97 -8.22 -7.96
N SER A 32 -13.17 -7.62 -7.93
CA SER A 32 -13.93 -7.34 -6.71
C SER A 32 -15.03 -8.37 -6.42
N ASN A 33 -15.13 -9.42 -7.24
CA ASN A 33 -16.14 -10.49 -7.11
C ASN A 33 -15.63 -11.75 -6.40
N GLY A 34 -14.39 -11.72 -5.89
CA GLY A 34 -13.73 -12.86 -5.26
C GLY A 34 -12.99 -13.80 -6.23
N ASN A 35 -13.05 -13.56 -7.54
CA ASN A 35 -12.27 -14.30 -8.54
C ASN A 35 -11.17 -13.40 -9.13
N LEU A 36 -9.91 -13.83 -8.99
CA LEU A 36 -8.75 -13.03 -9.39
C LEU A 36 -8.19 -13.45 -10.75
N LEU A 37 -8.34 -14.71 -11.16
CA LEU A 37 -7.62 -15.23 -12.33
C LEU A 37 -8.14 -14.63 -13.64
N GLY A 38 -7.22 -14.18 -14.48
CA GLY A 38 -7.52 -13.55 -15.76
C GLY A 38 -7.07 -12.10 -15.84
N ARG A 39 -7.56 -11.39 -16.85
CA ARG A 39 -7.18 -10.02 -17.19
C ARG A 39 -8.38 -9.10 -17.18
N SER A 40 -8.23 -7.88 -16.67
CA SER A 40 -9.30 -6.89 -16.63
C SER A 40 -8.74 -5.49 -16.39
N TYR A 41 -9.51 -4.48 -16.81
CA TYR A 41 -9.39 -3.16 -16.21
C TYR A 41 -9.68 -3.22 -14.71
N ILE A 42 -9.05 -2.34 -13.94
CA ILE A 42 -9.22 -2.30 -12.49
C ILE A 42 -9.89 -1.01 -12.02
N THR A 43 -10.60 -1.12 -10.90
CA THR A 43 -11.13 0.03 -10.18
C THR A 43 -10.11 0.59 -9.21
N HIS A 44 -10.15 1.89 -8.98
CA HIS A 44 -9.36 2.57 -7.97
C HIS A 44 -10.24 3.21 -6.90
N THR A 45 -9.64 3.63 -5.78
CA THR A 45 -10.28 4.50 -4.79
C THR A 45 -10.45 5.91 -5.37
N ILE A 46 -11.41 6.05 -6.27
CA ILE A 46 -11.80 7.26 -6.98
C ILE A 46 -13.31 7.39 -6.82
N ASN A 47 -13.77 8.60 -6.51
CA ASN A 47 -15.17 8.91 -6.46
C ASN A 47 -15.74 9.00 -7.90
N PRO A 48 -16.70 8.16 -8.31
CA PRO A 48 -17.17 8.16 -9.70
C PRO A 48 -17.93 9.44 -10.08
N TYR A 49 -18.47 10.17 -9.10
CA TYR A 49 -19.22 11.40 -9.32
C TYR A 49 -18.32 12.63 -9.39
N THR A 50 -17.32 12.72 -8.49
CA THR A 50 -16.44 13.90 -8.40
C THR A 50 -15.10 13.71 -9.11
N ARG A 51 -14.76 12.46 -9.47
CA ARG A 51 -13.51 12.01 -10.11
C ARG A 51 -12.25 12.38 -9.31
N ARG A 52 -12.40 12.53 -8.01
CA ARG A 52 -11.31 12.79 -7.08
C ARG A 52 -10.90 11.50 -6.38
N ARG A 53 -9.62 11.44 -5.97
CA ARG A 53 -9.11 10.42 -5.08
C ARG A 53 -9.99 10.32 -3.83
N GLU A 54 -10.40 9.10 -3.51
CA GLU A 54 -10.98 8.75 -2.21
C GLU A 54 -9.89 8.27 -1.26
N THR A 55 -9.98 8.70 -0.02
CA THR A 55 -9.06 8.36 1.06
C THR A 55 -9.86 8.01 2.30
N ALA A 56 -9.27 7.29 3.25
CA ALA A 56 -9.91 7.07 4.56
C ALA A 56 -10.26 8.41 5.26
N SER A 57 -9.48 9.46 5.04
CA SER A 57 -9.76 10.80 5.57
C SER A 57 -10.99 11.44 4.93
N SER A 58 -11.07 11.47 3.59
CA SER A 58 -12.22 12.04 2.88
C SER A 58 -13.51 11.25 3.10
N SER A 59 -13.41 9.94 3.27
CA SER A 59 -14.55 9.04 3.41
C SER A 59 -15.04 8.86 4.86
N TYR A 60 -14.16 8.78 5.86
CA TYR A 60 -14.57 8.51 7.25
C TYR A 60 -14.31 9.70 8.17
N LEU A 61 -13.09 10.25 8.16
CA LEU A 61 -12.71 11.31 9.09
C LEU A 61 -13.53 12.59 8.87
N ARG A 62 -13.71 12.98 7.60
CA ARG A 62 -14.50 14.16 7.23
C ARG A 62 -15.96 14.03 7.65
N GLU A 63 -16.56 12.86 7.45
CA GLU A 63 -17.93 12.57 7.85
C GLU A 63 -18.07 12.66 9.38
N ALA A 64 -17.20 11.99 10.13
CA ALA A 64 -17.19 12.05 11.60
C ALA A 64 -17.04 13.46 12.16
N LEU A 65 -16.22 14.32 11.53
CA LEU A 65 -16.05 15.73 11.91
C LEU A 65 -17.28 16.59 11.58
N MET A 66 -18.06 16.23 10.57
CA MET A 66 -19.28 16.95 10.21
C MET A 66 -20.44 16.58 11.14
N GLU A 67 -20.50 15.32 11.59
CA GLU A 67 -21.59 14.80 12.41
C GLU A 67 -21.37 14.98 13.92
N SER A 68 -20.12 15.14 14.36
CA SER A 68 -19.79 15.14 15.78
C SER A 68 -18.74 16.19 16.17
N ASN A 69 -18.89 16.71 17.40
CA ASN A 69 -17.92 17.57 18.06
C ASN A 69 -17.07 16.83 19.11
N ASN A 70 -17.21 15.50 19.23
CA ASN A 70 -16.50 14.69 20.24
C ASN A 70 -15.17 14.09 19.75
N LEU A 71 -14.73 14.44 18.54
CA LEU A 71 -13.49 13.94 17.94
C LEU A 71 -12.38 14.99 18.03
N ASN A 72 -11.29 14.63 18.70
CA ASN A 72 -10.08 15.45 18.78
C ASN A 72 -9.01 14.86 17.86
N ILE A 73 -8.37 15.71 17.06
CA ILE A 73 -7.34 15.29 16.10
C ILE A 73 -6.04 16.01 16.44
N PHE A 74 -5.01 15.23 16.74
CA PHE A 74 -3.66 15.72 17.00
C PHE A 74 -2.78 15.39 15.80
N THR A 75 -2.50 16.38 14.97
CA THR A 75 -1.59 16.25 13.82
C THR A 75 -0.19 16.68 14.22
N ARG A 76 0.84 16.15 13.53
CA ARG A 76 2.25 16.39 13.89
C ARG A 76 2.57 16.00 15.34
N THR A 77 1.89 14.97 15.83
CA THR A 77 2.01 14.43 17.17
C THR A 77 2.48 12.99 17.07
N LEU A 78 3.70 12.72 17.50
CA LEU A 78 4.30 11.39 17.47
C LEU A 78 4.02 10.67 18.78
N VAL A 79 3.40 9.49 18.73
CA VAL A 79 3.25 8.64 19.93
C VAL A 79 4.61 8.05 20.30
N LYS A 80 5.01 8.24 21.56
CA LYS A 80 6.30 7.82 22.13
C LYS A 80 6.18 6.50 22.89
N GLN A 81 5.09 6.31 23.62
CA GLN A 81 4.89 5.13 24.46
C GLN A 81 3.41 4.96 24.80
N ILE A 82 2.96 3.71 24.96
CA ILE A 82 1.65 3.38 25.55
C ILE A 82 1.81 3.33 27.07
N LEU A 83 0.88 3.96 27.78
CA LEU A 83 0.82 3.98 29.24
C LEU A 83 -0.06 2.85 29.74
N PHE A 84 0.33 2.24 30.86
CA PHE A 84 -0.39 1.12 31.47
C PHE A 84 -0.51 1.30 32.98
N ASP A 85 -1.58 0.75 33.55
CA ASP A 85 -1.72 0.60 35.00
C ASP A 85 -1.01 -0.67 35.52
N ASP A 86 -1.11 -0.91 36.84
CA ASP A 86 -0.53 -2.06 37.52
C ASP A 86 -1.22 -3.40 37.15
N GLN A 87 -2.43 -3.34 36.57
CA GLN A 87 -3.18 -4.49 36.07
C GLN A 87 -2.92 -4.75 34.58
N ASN A 88 -1.98 -4.02 33.96
CA ASN A 88 -1.66 -4.05 32.52
C ASN A 88 -2.79 -3.58 31.60
N HIS A 89 -3.72 -2.75 32.06
CA HIS A 89 -4.64 -2.06 31.17
C HIS A 89 -3.96 -0.85 30.53
N ALA A 90 -4.12 -0.67 29.22
CA ALA A 90 -3.65 0.53 28.53
C ALA A 90 -4.50 1.74 28.95
N THR A 91 -3.88 2.73 29.58
CA THR A 91 -4.54 3.90 30.19
C THR A 91 -4.31 5.19 29.41
N GLY A 92 -3.52 5.16 28.35
CA GLY A 92 -3.23 6.34 27.54
C GLY A 92 -1.96 6.21 26.73
N VAL A 93 -1.45 7.34 26.27
CA VAL A 93 -0.21 7.44 25.51
C VAL A 93 0.60 8.66 25.93
N THR A 94 1.92 8.52 25.92
CA THR A 94 2.84 9.66 25.88
C THR A 94 3.07 10.05 24.43
N VAL A 95 2.99 11.33 24.12
CA VAL A 95 3.16 11.88 22.78
C VAL A 95 4.16 13.03 22.78
N SER A 96 4.80 13.26 21.64
CA SER A 96 5.59 14.46 21.39
C SER A 96 4.93 15.31 20.32
N THR A 97 4.69 16.58 20.62
CA THR A 97 4.16 17.60 19.70
C THR A 97 5.07 18.80 19.75
N ASP A 98 5.61 19.21 18.60
CA ASP A 98 6.53 20.35 18.46
C ASP A 98 7.73 20.29 19.44
N GLY A 99 8.21 19.08 19.75
CA GLY A 99 9.35 18.84 20.65
C GLY A 99 9.01 18.76 22.14
N PHE A 100 7.75 18.98 22.52
CA PHE A 100 7.28 18.88 23.90
C PHE A 100 6.54 17.56 24.14
N GLU A 101 6.74 16.95 25.29
CA GLU A 101 6.06 15.72 25.68
C GLU A 101 4.78 15.98 26.48
N TRP A 102 3.74 15.23 26.15
CA TRP A 102 2.42 15.31 26.76
C TRP A 102 1.88 13.90 27.00
N GLN A 103 0.99 13.76 27.99
CA GLN A 103 0.25 12.52 28.21
C GLN A 103 -1.22 12.71 27.86
N ILE A 104 -1.76 11.80 27.07
CA ILE A 104 -3.18 11.75 26.71
C ILE A 104 -3.77 10.48 27.31
N GLY A 105 -4.67 10.65 28.28
CA GLY A 105 -5.35 9.55 28.95
C GLY A 105 -6.51 8.96 28.15
N ALA A 106 -6.73 7.66 28.28
CA ALA A 106 -7.84 6.91 27.71
C ALA A 106 -8.70 6.29 28.82
N LYS A 107 -10.02 6.50 28.76
CA LYS A 107 -10.97 5.96 29.76
C LYS A 107 -11.53 4.58 29.43
N ARG A 108 -11.37 4.13 28.18
CA ARG A 108 -11.99 2.89 27.67
C ARG A 108 -10.97 2.00 26.98
N GLU A 109 -10.33 2.52 25.93
CA GLU A 109 -9.44 1.73 25.09
C GLU A 109 -8.36 2.58 24.43
N VAL A 110 -7.26 1.91 24.07
CA VAL A 110 -6.20 2.43 23.22
C VAL A 110 -6.13 1.52 22.00
N ILE A 111 -6.36 2.07 20.80
CA ILE A 111 -6.32 1.32 19.53
C ILE A 111 -5.03 1.67 18.79
N LEU A 112 -4.23 0.66 18.48
CA LEU A 112 -2.97 0.82 17.77
C LEU A 112 -3.15 0.65 16.26
N SER A 113 -2.98 1.74 15.50
CA SER A 113 -3.12 1.77 14.03
C SER A 113 -1.94 2.46 13.34
N ALA A 114 -0.72 2.26 13.85
CA ALA A 114 0.48 2.95 13.35
C ALA A 114 1.10 2.30 12.09
N GLY A 115 0.46 1.27 11.52
CA GLY A 115 0.95 0.54 10.36
C GLY A 115 2.02 -0.51 10.68
N VAL A 116 2.41 -1.28 9.66
CA VAL A 116 3.26 -2.49 9.81
C VAL A 116 4.64 -2.21 10.41
N MET A 117 5.21 -1.02 10.16
CA MET A 117 6.54 -0.66 10.66
C MET A 117 6.51 -0.05 12.07
N ARG A 118 5.58 0.87 12.33
CA ARG A 118 5.58 1.67 13.57
C ARG A 118 4.76 1.06 14.70
N SER A 119 3.80 0.18 14.39
CA SER A 119 3.05 -0.55 15.44
C SER A 119 3.95 -1.50 16.24
N PRO A 120 4.76 -2.39 15.64
CA PRO A 120 5.67 -3.23 16.42
C PRO A 120 6.72 -2.40 17.17
N GLN A 121 7.23 -1.32 16.57
CA GLN A 121 8.11 -0.39 17.27
C GLN A 121 7.44 0.16 18.54
N LEU A 122 6.22 0.69 18.43
CA LEU A 122 5.51 1.29 19.56
C LEU A 122 5.21 0.26 20.66
N LEU A 123 4.89 -0.98 20.28
CA LEU A 123 4.75 -2.08 21.26
C LEU A 123 6.07 -2.33 22.00
N MET A 124 7.19 -2.47 21.26
CA MET A 124 8.49 -2.75 21.85
C MET A 124 8.98 -1.64 22.79
N VAL A 125 8.93 -0.37 22.39
CA VAL A 125 9.30 0.75 23.29
C VAL A 125 8.37 0.86 24.51
N SER A 126 7.16 0.29 24.43
CA SER A 126 6.21 0.21 25.54
C SER A 126 6.39 -1.05 26.41
N GLY A 127 7.46 -1.84 26.16
CA GLY A 127 7.79 -3.05 26.93
C GLY A 127 7.06 -4.31 26.48
N ILE A 128 6.46 -4.32 25.27
CA ILE A 128 5.75 -5.47 24.70
C ILE A 128 6.51 -5.98 23.47
N GLY A 129 7.21 -7.10 23.60
CA GLY A 129 8.02 -7.65 22.52
C GLY A 129 9.02 -8.70 23.01
N PRO A 130 10.02 -9.08 22.19
CA PRO A 130 10.99 -10.11 22.54
C PRO A 130 11.85 -9.69 23.75
N LYS A 131 11.74 -10.42 24.87
CA LYS A 131 12.39 -10.09 26.15
C LYS A 131 13.89 -9.78 26.02
N ASP A 132 14.68 -10.65 25.40
CA ASP A 132 16.13 -10.46 25.28
C ASP A 132 16.51 -9.20 24.48
N HIS A 133 15.65 -8.78 23.55
CA HIS A 133 15.87 -7.56 22.79
C HIS A 133 15.53 -6.31 23.62
N LEU A 134 14.41 -6.33 24.33
CA LEU A 134 14.01 -5.25 25.24
C LEU A 134 15.02 -5.03 26.36
N ASP A 135 15.49 -6.12 27.00
CA ASP A 135 16.48 -6.08 28.07
C ASP A 135 17.80 -5.44 27.59
N ARG A 136 18.26 -5.75 26.36
CA ARG A 136 19.47 -5.15 25.75
C ARG A 136 19.35 -3.64 25.52
N LEU A 137 18.15 -3.13 25.33
CA LEU A 137 17.87 -1.70 25.16
C LEU A 137 17.50 -1.01 26.47
N GLY A 138 17.54 -1.73 27.60
CA GLY A 138 17.16 -1.20 28.91
C GLY A 138 15.67 -0.87 29.03
N ILE A 139 14.81 -1.51 28.22
CA ILE A 139 13.36 -1.31 28.24
C ILE A 139 12.76 -2.33 29.21
N PRO A 140 12.04 -1.90 30.28
CA PRO A 140 11.37 -2.82 31.17
C PRO A 140 10.38 -3.72 30.43
N VAL A 141 10.55 -5.04 30.58
CA VAL A 141 9.67 -6.01 29.93
C VAL A 141 8.35 -6.09 30.67
N ARG A 142 7.27 -5.68 29.99
CA ARG A 142 5.89 -5.81 30.46
C ARG A 142 5.26 -7.12 29.98
N SER A 143 5.50 -7.48 28.73
CA SER A 143 5.02 -8.74 28.15
C SER A 143 6.03 -9.27 27.13
N ASP A 144 6.48 -10.49 27.35
CA ASP A 144 7.40 -11.17 26.44
C ASP A 144 6.61 -11.81 25.28
N LEU A 145 6.52 -11.06 24.18
CA LEU A 145 5.85 -11.48 22.95
C LEU A 145 6.85 -11.53 21.80
N SER A 146 7.48 -12.68 21.62
CA SER A 146 8.51 -12.90 20.58
C SER A 146 8.01 -12.68 19.15
N GLY A 147 6.69 -12.76 18.92
CA GLY A 147 6.08 -12.50 17.61
C GLY A 147 6.00 -11.02 17.21
N VAL A 148 6.18 -10.08 18.15
CA VAL A 148 6.16 -8.64 17.82
C VAL A 148 7.32 -8.31 16.88
N GLY A 149 6.99 -7.70 15.75
CA GLY A 149 7.97 -7.36 14.70
C GLY A 149 8.36 -8.51 13.79
N GLN A 150 7.81 -9.71 13.97
CA GLN A 150 8.11 -10.87 13.12
C GLN A 150 7.11 -11.02 11.97
N ASN A 151 7.43 -11.92 11.04
CA ASN A 151 6.53 -12.32 9.94
C ASN A 151 6.13 -11.15 9.02
N MET A 152 7.05 -10.21 8.78
CA MET A 152 6.84 -9.16 7.79
C MET A 152 6.72 -9.80 6.40
N GLN A 153 5.68 -9.40 5.69
CA GLN A 153 5.36 -9.86 4.35
C GLN A 153 5.13 -8.64 3.47
N ASP A 154 5.63 -8.72 2.24
CA ASP A 154 5.40 -7.73 1.20
C ASP A 154 5.47 -8.43 -0.17
N THR A 155 5.03 -7.73 -1.20
CA THR A 155 5.02 -8.21 -2.57
C THR A 155 6.19 -7.62 -3.32
N ILE A 156 7.02 -8.48 -3.92
CA ILE A 156 8.11 -8.03 -4.79
C ILE A 156 7.53 -7.76 -6.18
N ILE A 157 7.79 -6.56 -6.70
CA ILE A 157 7.40 -6.15 -8.05
C ILE A 157 8.66 -5.97 -8.90
N LEU A 158 8.66 -6.58 -10.08
CA LEU A 158 9.74 -6.48 -11.06
C LEU A 158 9.18 -6.48 -12.47
N GLY A 159 9.80 -5.73 -13.38
CA GLY A 159 9.34 -5.67 -14.75
C GLY A 159 10.24 -4.86 -15.67
N PRO A 160 10.28 -5.18 -16.97
CA PRO A 160 10.91 -4.32 -17.95
C PRO A 160 10.13 -3.02 -18.14
N THR A 161 10.87 -1.93 -18.36
CA THR A 161 10.36 -0.66 -18.86
C THR A 161 10.83 -0.48 -20.30
N VAL A 162 9.93 -0.11 -21.20
CA VAL A 162 10.22 0.10 -22.62
C VAL A 162 9.67 1.45 -23.11
N PRO A 163 10.36 2.13 -24.03
CA PRO A 163 9.81 3.33 -24.65
C PRO A 163 8.65 2.98 -25.58
N VAL A 164 7.61 3.82 -25.58
CA VAL A 164 6.41 3.65 -26.41
C VAL A 164 6.08 4.91 -27.20
N LYS A 165 5.17 4.80 -28.16
CA LYS A 165 4.73 5.93 -29.02
C LYS A 165 3.34 6.47 -28.66
N VAL A 166 2.67 5.87 -27.67
CA VAL A 166 1.38 6.32 -27.16
C VAL A 166 1.58 7.30 -26.00
N GLU A 167 0.56 8.12 -25.69
CA GLU A 167 0.56 8.97 -24.50
C GLU A 167 0.70 8.11 -23.24
N SER A 168 1.51 8.60 -22.29
CA SER A 168 1.84 7.90 -21.04
C SER A 168 2.05 8.94 -19.92
N HIS A 169 1.89 8.52 -18.66
CA HIS A 169 2.13 9.38 -17.51
C HIS A 169 3.57 9.90 -17.41
N SER A 170 4.55 9.24 -18.04
CA SER A 170 5.94 9.72 -18.12
C SER A 170 6.05 11.15 -18.67
N GLN A 171 5.13 11.60 -19.52
CA GLN A 171 5.13 12.96 -20.05
C GLN A 171 4.82 14.04 -18.99
N LEU A 172 4.18 13.69 -17.88
CA LEU A 172 3.93 14.63 -16.78
C LEU A 172 5.24 15.15 -16.19
N MET A 173 6.31 14.35 -16.24
CA MET A 173 7.65 14.73 -15.80
C MET A 173 8.58 15.09 -16.97
N GLY A 174 8.41 14.42 -18.12
CA GLY A 174 9.29 14.57 -19.29
C GLY A 174 8.94 15.72 -20.24
N ASN A 175 7.71 16.28 -20.19
CA ASN A 175 7.27 17.34 -21.09
C ASN A 175 6.70 18.54 -20.31
N LYS A 176 7.34 19.70 -20.49
CA LYS A 176 6.99 20.96 -19.80
C LYS A 176 5.59 21.49 -20.12
N GLU A 177 5.01 21.10 -21.26
CA GLU A 177 3.66 21.52 -21.65
C GLU A 177 2.57 20.56 -21.15
N THR A 178 2.90 19.27 -20.98
CA THR A 178 1.91 18.25 -20.61
C THR A 178 1.38 18.47 -19.20
N LEU A 179 2.24 18.74 -18.21
CA LEU A 179 1.79 18.91 -16.83
C LEU A 179 0.84 20.12 -16.66
N PRO A 180 1.16 21.34 -17.15
CA PRO A 180 0.22 22.46 -17.08
C PRO A 180 -1.12 22.18 -17.78
N ARG A 181 -1.10 21.49 -18.92
CA ARG A 181 -2.32 21.07 -19.63
C ARG A 181 -3.14 20.10 -18.79
N ALA A 182 -2.52 19.04 -18.27
CA ALA A 182 -3.19 18.02 -17.47
C ALA A 182 -3.77 18.59 -16.16
N ILE A 183 -3.07 19.54 -15.52
CA ILE A 183 -3.59 20.28 -14.36
C ILE A 183 -4.85 21.06 -14.73
N ARG A 184 -4.84 21.76 -15.88
CA ARG A 184 -5.98 22.53 -16.35
C ARG A 184 -7.19 21.64 -16.64
N GLU A 185 -6.99 20.58 -17.44
CA GLU A 185 -8.03 19.60 -17.78
C GLU A 185 -8.64 18.96 -16.52
N TYR A 186 -7.80 18.60 -15.55
CA TYR A 186 -8.28 18.03 -14.29
C TYR A 186 -9.04 19.06 -13.46
N ASN A 187 -8.53 20.28 -13.31
CA ASN A 187 -9.13 21.30 -12.45
C ASN A 187 -10.44 21.86 -12.99
N GLU A 188 -10.51 22.10 -14.29
CA GLU A 188 -11.66 22.73 -14.95
C GLU A 188 -12.72 21.70 -15.34
N GLN A 189 -12.30 20.52 -15.83
CA GLN A 189 -13.22 19.56 -16.46
C GLN A 189 -13.26 18.20 -15.75
N ARG A 190 -12.33 17.93 -14.82
CA ARG A 190 -12.10 16.60 -14.22
C ARG A 190 -11.87 15.54 -15.28
N GLN A 191 -10.96 15.83 -16.21
CA GLN A 191 -10.54 14.94 -17.30
C GLN A 191 -9.02 14.95 -17.43
N GLY A 192 -8.49 14.21 -18.39
CA GLY A 192 -7.06 14.15 -18.66
C GLY A 192 -6.32 13.16 -17.78
N LEU A 193 -5.01 13.09 -17.99
CA LEU A 193 -4.09 12.12 -17.38
C LEU A 193 -4.24 12.04 -15.86
N LEU A 194 -4.41 13.17 -15.16
CA LEU A 194 -4.51 13.21 -13.69
C LEU A 194 -5.78 12.55 -13.11
N THR A 195 -6.71 12.08 -13.94
CA THR A 195 -7.86 11.27 -13.50
C THR A 195 -7.55 9.77 -13.40
N ASN A 196 -6.38 9.34 -13.87
CA ASN A 196 -5.88 7.97 -13.81
C ASN A 196 -4.56 7.96 -13.01
N PRO A 197 -4.31 6.98 -12.14
CA PRO A 197 -3.03 6.87 -11.43
C PRO A 197 -1.91 6.20 -12.25
N GLY A 198 -2.16 5.87 -13.52
CA GLY A 198 -1.20 5.26 -14.45
C GLY A 198 -1.21 3.73 -14.47
N GLN A 199 -2.08 3.09 -13.69
CA GLN A 199 -2.16 1.63 -13.57
C GLN A 199 -3.61 1.15 -13.60
N ASP A 200 -4.22 1.04 -14.77
CA ASP A 200 -5.66 0.75 -14.87
C ASP A 200 -5.99 -0.63 -15.44
N TYR A 201 -4.98 -1.47 -15.68
CA TYR A 201 -5.17 -2.80 -16.27
C TYR A 201 -4.25 -3.83 -15.63
N PHE A 202 -4.84 -4.87 -15.05
CA PHE A 202 -4.12 -5.94 -14.38
C PHE A 202 -4.43 -7.30 -15.02
N ALA A 203 -3.54 -8.25 -14.80
CA ALA A 203 -3.82 -9.66 -14.94
C ALA A 203 -3.36 -10.42 -13.70
N PHE A 204 -3.97 -11.56 -13.43
CA PHE A 204 -3.45 -12.53 -12.49
C PHE A 204 -3.43 -13.91 -13.14
N GLU A 205 -2.41 -14.69 -12.81
CA GLU A 205 -2.30 -16.07 -13.25
C GLU A 205 -1.81 -16.98 -12.12
N LYS A 206 -2.16 -18.25 -12.26
CA LYS A 206 -1.49 -19.33 -11.56
C LYS A 206 -0.26 -19.75 -12.37
N HIS A 207 0.78 -20.21 -11.70
CA HIS A 207 1.94 -20.75 -12.40
C HIS A 207 1.54 -21.90 -13.32
N GLN A 208 2.24 -22.03 -14.44
CA GLN A 208 2.05 -23.09 -15.42
C GLN A 208 3.25 -24.05 -15.42
N PRO A 209 3.08 -25.29 -15.94
CA PRO A 209 4.19 -26.23 -16.07
C PRO A 209 5.39 -25.60 -16.80
N GLY A 210 6.57 -25.74 -16.20
CA GLY A 210 7.83 -25.20 -16.76
C GLY A 210 8.12 -23.74 -16.44
N MET A 211 7.21 -22.99 -15.81
CA MET A 211 7.50 -21.62 -15.35
C MET A 211 8.39 -21.58 -14.11
N LEU A 212 8.21 -22.55 -13.22
CA LEU A 212 8.90 -22.67 -11.93
C LEU A 212 9.57 -24.04 -11.83
N LYS A 213 10.51 -24.15 -10.89
CA LYS A 213 11.01 -25.47 -10.46
C LYS A 213 9.85 -26.28 -9.89
N GLU A 214 9.80 -27.58 -10.20
CA GLU A 214 8.72 -28.47 -9.75
C GLU A 214 8.52 -28.45 -8.24
N SER A 215 9.61 -28.42 -7.46
CA SER A 215 9.54 -28.31 -6.00
C SER A 215 8.87 -27.01 -5.55
N THR A 216 9.20 -25.88 -6.18
CA THR A 216 8.60 -24.58 -5.85
C THR A 216 7.13 -24.51 -6.21
N ALA A 217 6.74 -25.08 -7.36
CA ALA A 217 5.33 -25.20 -7.74
C ALA A 217 4.55 -26.03 -6.70
N ALA A 218 5.09 -27.19 -6.29
CA ALA A 218 4.48 -28.04 -5.27
C ALA A 218 4.36 -27.34 -3.91
N ASP A 219 5.37 -26.59 -3.48
CA ASP A 219 5.32 -25.80 -2.24
C ASP A 219 4.22 -24.74 -2.31
N ILE A 220 4.04 -24.07 -3.46
CA ILE A 220 2.97 -23.08 -3.66
C ILE A 220 1.60 -23.74 -3.60
N ASP A 221 1.39 -24.85 -4.32
CA ASP A 221 0.10 -25.56 -4.35
C ASP A 221 -0.27 -26.14 -2.98
N ALA A 222 0.72 -26.50 -2.16
CA ALA A 222 0.48 -26.96 -0.80
C ALA A 222 0.14 -25.81 0.18
N ALA A 223 0.69 -24.62 -0.04
CA ALA A 223 0.58 -23.49 0.89
C ALA A 223 -0.59 -22.53 0.60
N PHE A 224 -1.05 -22.48 -0.65
CA PHE A 224 -2.06 -21.51 -1.10
C PHE A 224 -3.27 -22.21 -1.73
N PRO A 225 -4.49 -21.63 -1.61
CA PRO A 225 -5.69 -22.14 -2.28
C PRO A 225 -5.55 -22.23 -3.80
N ASP A 226 -6.35 -23.11 -4.41
CA ASP A 226 -6.28 -23.35 -5.86
C ASP A 226 -6.58 -22.13 -6.73
N ASP A 227 -7.43 -21.23 -6.23
CA ASP A 227 -7.83 -19.97 -6.86
C ASP A 227 -6.93 -18.79 -6.50
N TRP A 228 -5.91 -18.99 -5.66
CA TRP A 228 -4.95 -17.95 -5.33
C TRP A 228 -3.93 -17.77 -6.47
N PRO A 229 -3.73 -16.54 -6.97
CA PRO A 229 -2.79 -16.31 -8.05
C PRO A 229 -1.35 -16.50 -7.60
N THR A 230 -0.49 -16.95 -8.51
CA THR A 230 0.97 -16.98 -8.27
C THR A 230 1.60 -15.63 -8.63
N PHE A 231 1.13 -15.00 -9.71
CA PHE A 231 1.64 -13.74 -10.20
C PHE A 231 0.50 -12.74 -10.45
N SER A 232 0.80 -11.46 -10.24
CA SER A 232 -0.01 -10.35 -10.73
C SER A 232 0.78 -9.57 -11.77
N TYR A 233 0.19 -9.34 -12.94
CA TYR A 233 0.76 -8.48 -13.98
C TYR A 233 0.13 -7.10 -13.91
N ILE A 234 0.97 -6.09 -13.83
CA ILE A 234 0.61 -4.68 -13.65
C ILE A 234 1.06 -3.93 -14.89
N ALA A 235 0.09 -3.40 -15.65
CA ALA A 235 0.36 -2.48 -16.75
C ALA A 235 0.47 -1.06 -16.19
N LEU A 236 1.70 -0.53 -16.16
CA LEU A 236 1.98 0.84 -15.74
C LEU A 236 2.37 1.64 -17.00
N ASP A 237 1.62 2.70 -17.34
CA ASP A 237 2.00 3.62 -18.42
C ASP A 237 2.98 4.71 -17.94
N ASP A 238 3.96 4.27 -17.16
CA ASP A 238 5.07 5.08 -16.66
C ASP A 238 6.27 4.16 -16.35
N THR A 239 7.21 4.73 -15.60
CA THR A 239 8.45 4.12 -15.11
C THR A 239 8.44 4.08 -13.59
N PHE A 240 9.05 3.06 -12.98
CA PHE A 240 9.27 3.05 -11.53
C PHE A 240 10.34 4.06 -11.09
N VAL A 241 11.25 4.39 -12.01
CA VAL A 241 12.29 5.40 -11.83
C VAL A 241 12.03 6.51 -12.86
N PRO A 242 11.60 7.71 -12.43
CA PRO A 242 11.22 8.79 -13.34
C PRO A 242 12.31 9.08 -14.39
N GLN A 243 11.88 9.17 -15.65
CA GLN A 243 12.74 9.52 -16.79
C GLN A 243 12.47 10.95 -17.25
N TYR A 244 13.53 11.72 -17.53
CA TYR A 244 13.45 13.15 -17.87
C TYR A 244 13.93 13.44 -19.30
N ASP A 245 13.75 12.49 -20.22
CA ASP A 245 14.24 12.58 -21.60
C ASP A 245 13.14 12.88 -22.63
N GLY A 246 11.93 13.21 -22.16
CA GLY A 246 10.79 13.58 -22.99
C GLY A 246 10.12 12.43 -23.74
N LYS A 247 10.53 11.18 -23.50
CA LYS A 247 9.90 10.00 -24.11
C LYS A 247 8.72 9.49 -23.28
N ASN A 248 7.86 8.73 -23.95
CA ASN A 248 6.81 7.95 -23.31
C ASN A 248 7.35 6.57 -22.94
N TYR A 249 6.92 6.04 -21.80
CA TYR A 249 7.32 4.73 -21.34
C TYR A 249 6.13 3.88 -20.92
N PHE A 250 6.36 2.58 -20.95
CA PHE A 250 5.45 1.57 -20.44
C PHE A 250 6.26 0.53 -19.66
N SER A 251 5.76 0.14 -18.50
CA SER A 251 6.32 -0.92 -17.68
C SER A 251 5.30 -2.03 -17.51
N MET A 252 5.65 -3.23 -17.97
CA MET A 252 4.89 -4.44 -17.65
C MET A 252 5.57 -5.11 -16.48
N SER A 253 4.90 -5.17 -15.33
CA SER A 253 5.51 -5.69 -14.10
C SER A 253 4.81 -6.93 -13.62
N ALA A 254 5.57 -7.89 -13.11
CA ALA A 254 5.06 -9.02 -12.35
C ALA A 254 5.24 -8.72 -10.85
N ALA A 255 4.19 -8.98 -10.08
CA ALA A 255 4.19 -8.98 -8.63
C ALA A 255 4.08 -10.43 -8.13
N LEU A 256 4.94 -10.84 -7.20
CA LEU A 256 4.87 -12.18 -6.60
C LEU A 256 3.74 -12.24 -5.56
N MET A 257 2.71 -13.03 -5.82
CA MET A 257 1.55 -13.16 -4.93
C MET A 257 1.71 -14.28 -3.88
N THR A 258 2.79 -15.06 -4.00
CA THR A 258 3.09 -16.23 -3.16
C THR A 258 4.51 -16.17 -2.54
N PRO A 259 4.91 -15.05 -1.91
CA PRO A 259 6.25 -14.95 -1.33
C PRO A 259 6.38 -15.86 -0.11
N PHE A 260 7.41 -16.71 -0.09
CA PHE A 260 7.81 -17.49 1.10
C PHE A 260 8.78 -16.74 2.02
N SER A 261 9.51 -15.75 1.48
CA SER A 261 10.40 -14.90 2.26
C SER A 261 9.65 -14.17 3.37
N ARG A 262 10.29 -14.02 4.54
CA ARG A 262 9.77 -13.26 5.68
C ARG A 262 10.83 -12.27 6.16
N GLY A 263 10.37 -11.06 6.44
CA GLY A 263 11.19 -10.03 7.07
C GLY A 263 10.87 -9.87 8.56
N THR A 264 11.62 -8.98 9.19
CA THR A 264 11.43 -8.58 10.58
C THR A 264 11.55 -7.07 10.69
N VAL A 265 10.84 -6.48 11.64
CA VAL A 265 10.95 -5.08 12.04
C VAL A 265 11.28 -5.04 13.51
N THR A 266 12.41 -4.44 13.88
CA THR A 266 12.85 -4.30 15.27
C THR A 266 13.26 -2.86 15.59
N ILE A 267 13.59 -2.60 16.85
CA ILE A 267 14.05 -1.28 17.30
C ILE A 267 15.55 -1.30 17.58
N ASN A 268 16.21 -0.15 17.47
CA ASN A 268 17.62 0.03 17.85
C ASN A 268 17.80 0.98 19.03
N SER A 269 16.70 1.53 19.55
CA SER A 269 16.65 2.47 20.65
C SER A 269 15.27 2.44 21.32
N ASN A 270 15.16 3.05 22.49
CA ASN A 270 13.93 3.16 23.26
C ASN A 270 13.06 4.38 22.86
N ASP A 271 13.32 4.99 21.70
CA ASP A 271 12.64 6.20 21.24
C ASP A 271 12.02 5.99 19.85
N THR A 272 10.71 6.25 19.71
CA THR A 272 9.98 6.15 18.44
C THR A 272 10.35 7.20 17.39
N ALA A 273 11.03 8.28 17.78
CA ALA A 273 11.60 9.26 16.86
C ALA A 273 12.71 8.64 16.00
N ASN A 274 13.43 7.66 16.54
CA ASN A 274 14.37 6.88 15.75
C ASN A 274 13.59 5.87 14.88
N PRO A 275 13.88 5.76 13.58
CA PRO A 275 13.23 4.77 12.73
C PRO A 275 13.50 3.33 13.20
N PRO A 276 12.52 2.41 13.06
CA PRO A 276 12.78 0.99 13.25
C PRO A 276 13.72 0.45 12.15
N ILE A 277 14.31 -0.71 12.41
CA ILE A 277 15.25 -1.42 11.54
C ILE A 277 14.72 -2.78 11.09
#